data_AF-A0A0A2U2Z9-F1
#
_entry.id   AF-A0A0A2U2Z9-F1
#
_cell.length_a   1.000
_cell.length_b   1.000
_cell.length_c   1.000
_cell.angle_alpha   90.00
_cell.angle_beta   90.00
_cell.angle_gamma   90.00
#
_symmetry.space_group_name_H-M   'P 1'
#
loop_
_entity.id
_entity.type
_entity.pdbx_description
1 polymer ?
#
loop_
_entity_poly.entity_id
_entity_poly.type
_entity_poly.pdbx_seq_one_letter_code
_entity_poly.pdbx_strand_id
1 'polypeptide(L)'
;MLFFTVSRQTGSLGNEIMELLAKKLNLPVITRDLVMSEWLPEVANKHELHMLVESPGFFLTPSALGLTFAEHLEVKLKNFIAEQPAIISGLGAQIIFARHPAALHVKIMASREIRTNRIMQTHSLLKKDAEKFLELTDRKHKRYIATLYRKDWSDPGLYHITINTDFLSIEEVTSLLYNLAQNKQVTSPPLVKPFAEKVNRHVVFKNQSEEEFAKILDMYSLDWEYEPRTFPIKWDMEGNITMAFSPDFYLPRFNTYIELTTMNQKYVSEKKKKVHLLKKLYPGTNINIVFKNDFYTLLERFGLREGFEI
;
A
#
# COMPACT_ATOMS: atom_id res chain seq x y z
N MET A 1 6.55 -22.23 -1.77
CA MET A 1 5.49 -22.47 -2.78
C MET A 1 4.41 -21.39 -2.64
N LEU A 2 3.69 -21.04 -3.71
CA LEU A 2 2.62 -20.04 -3.64
C LEU A 2 1.37 -20.62 -2.98
N PHE A 3 0.61 -19.78 -2.30
CA PHE A 3 -0.66 -20.17 -1.69
C PHE A 3 -1.66 -19.02 -1.81
N PHE A 4 -2.95 -19.35 -1.71
CA PHE A 4 -4.02 -18.38 -1.84
C PHE A 4 -4.67 -18.09 -0.49
N THR A 5 -5.06 -16.84 -0.28
CA THR A 5 -6.08 -16.49 0.72
C THR A 5 -7.28 -15.95 -0.03
N VAL A 6 -8.43 -16.59 0.11
CA VAL A 6 -9.66 -16.24 -0.60
C VAL A 6 -10.68 -15.68 0.38
N SER A 7 -11.09 -14.46 0.12
CA SER A 7 -12.20 -13.78 0.80
C SER A 7 -13.36 -13.68 -0.18
N ARG A 8 -14.60 -13.88 0.25
CA ARG A 8 -15.74 -13.90 -0.68
C ARG A 8 -17.00 -13.30 -0.08
N GLN A 9 -17.82 -12.69 -0.93
CA GLN A 9 -19.20 -12.35 -0.61
C GLN A 9 -20.12 -13.57 -0.77
N THR A 10 -21.15 -13.68 0.07
CA THR A 10 -22.18 -14.71 -0.12
C THR A 10 -22.90 -14.51 -1.46
N GLY A 11 -23.08 -15.57 -2.25
CA GLY A 11 -23.68 -15.51 -3.60
C GLY A 11 -22.74 -15.05 -4.73
N SER A 12 -21.43 -14.89 -4.46
CA SER A 12 -20.44 -14.42 -5.45
C SER A 12 -19.76 -15.52 -6.28
N LEU A 13 -20.23 -16.77 -6.21
CA LEU A 13 -19.54 -17.94 -6.80
C LEU A 13 -18.16 -18.28 -6.19
N GLY A 14 -17.81 -17.64 -5.07
CA GLY A 14 -16.48 -17.79 -4.49
C GLY A 14 -16.16 -19.18 -3.96
N ASN A 15 -17.17 -19.98 -3.55
CA ASN A 15 -16.93 -21.35 -3.08
C ASN A 15 -16.61 -22.26 -4.28
N GLU A 16 -17.40 -22.14 -5.34
CA GLU A 16 -17.31 -22.91 -6.57
C GLU A 16 -15.98 -22.64 -7.29
N ILE A 17 -15.57 -21.37 -7.36
CA ILE A 17 -14.27 -20.96 -7.91
C ILE A 17 -13.12 -21.54 -7.08
N MET A 18 -13.24 -21.52 -5.75
CA MET A 18 -12.22 -22.03 -4.84
C MET A 18 -12.07 -23.56 -4.96
N GLU A 19 -13.17 -24.30 -5.00
CA GLU A 19 -13.17 -25.75 -5.19
C GLU A 19 -12.55 -26.15 -6.54
N LEU A 20 -12.93 -25.47 -7.63
CA LEU A 20 -12.35 -25.74 -8.94
C LEU A 20 -10.86 -25.39 -8.99
N LEU A 21 -10.46 -24.27 -8.38
CA LEU A 21 -9.05 -23.86 -8.29
C LEU A 21 -8.21 -24.85 -7.47
N ALA A 22 -8.73 -25.30 -6.32
CA ALA A 22 -8.10 -26.29 -5.46
C ALA A 22 -7.83 -27.59 -6.23
N LYS A 23 -8.83 -28.07 -6.98
CA LYS A 23 -8.70 -29.26 -7.84
C LYS A 23 -7.65 -29.07 -8.93
N LYS A 24 -7.64 -27.90 -9.62
CA LYS A 24 -6.66 -27.62 -10.68
C LYS A 24 -5.23 -27.51 -10.17
N LEU A 25 -5.03 -26.95 -8.97
CA LEU A 25 -3.70 -26.78 -8.37
C LEU A 25 -3.27 -27.97 -7.49
N ASN A 26 -4.16 -28.94 -7.27
CA ASN A 26 -3.97 -30.03 -6.30
C ASN A 26 -3.57 -29.50 -4.92
N LEU A 27 -4.30 -28.50 -4.42
CA LEU A 27 -4.04 -27.88 -3.12
C LEU A 27 -5.16 -28.19 -2.13
N PRO A 28 -4.83 -28.41 -0.84
CA PRO A 28 -5.84 -28.50 0.20
C PRO A 28 -6.52 -27.15 0.42
N VAL A 29 -7.79 -27.19 0.86
CA VAL A 29 -8.56 -26.00 1.22
C VAL A 29 -8.75 -25.94 2.72
N ILE A 30 -8.27 -24.87 3.35
CA ILE A 30 -8.47 -24.61 4.78
C ILE A 30 -9.68 -23.70 4.92
N THR A 31 -10.76 -24.22 5.50
CA THR A 31 -12.00 -23.48 5.75
C THR A 31 -12.18 -23.18 7.23
N ARG A 32 -13.09 -22.27 7.56
CA ARG A 32 -13.49 -22.04 8.95
C ARG A 32 -14.00 -23.31 9.62
N ASP A 33 -14.79 -24.11 8.91
CA ASP A 33 -15.37 -25.33 9.46
C ASP A 33 -14.28 -26.34 9.83
N LEU A 34 -13.31 -26.58 8.93
CA LEU A 34 -12.15 -27.43 9.19
C LEU A 34 -11.38 -26.97 10.42
N VAL A 35 -11.10 -25.66 10.52
CA VAL A 35 -10.38 -25.11 11.68
C VAL A 35 -11.17 -25.30 12.98
N MET A 36 -12.49 -25.09 12.97
CA MET A 36 -13.32 -25.26 14.16
C MET A 36 -13.43 -26.74 14.57
N SER A 37 -13.49 -27.67 13.61
CA SER A 37 -13.70 -29.10 13.89
C SER A 37 -12.43 -29.89 14.15
N GLU A 38 -11.30 -29.50 13.55
CA GLU A 38 -10.07 -30.29 13.60
C GLU A 38 -8.96 -29.59 14.37
N TRP A 39 -8.84 -28.26 14.30
CA TRP A 39 -7.65 -27.56 14.85
C TRP A 39 -7.90 -26.98 16.24
N LEU A 40 -9.00 -26.27 16.44
CA LEU A 40 -9.28 -25.61 17.72
C LEU A 40 -9.62 -26.56 18.87
N PRO A 41 -10.16 -27.78 18.67
CA PRO A 41 -10.37 -28.72 19.77
C PRO A 41 -9.10 -29.11 20.54
N GLU A 42 -7.92 -28.93 19.96
CA GLU A 42 -6.64 -29.15 20.65
C GLU A 42 -6.38 -28.12 21.78
N VAL A 43 -7.03 -26.95 21.71
CA VAL A 43 -6.78 -25.82 22.63
C VAL A 43 -8.05 -25.25 23.26
N ALA A 44 -9.23 -25.74 22.87
CA ALA A 44 -10.53 -25.27 23.29
C ALA A 44 -11.43 -26.42 23.77
N ASN A 45 -12.14 -26.21 24.88
CA ASN A 45 -13.18 -27.12 25.35
C ASN A 45 -14.51 -26.93 24.58
N LYS A 46 -15.49 -27.80 24.82
CA LYS A 46 -16.79 -27.78 24.13
C LYS A 46 -17.53 -26.44 24.24
N HIS A 47 -17.46 -25.78 25.39
CA HIS A 47 -18.09 -24.47 25.60
C HIS A 47 -17.35 -23.37 24.83
N GLU A 48 -16.02 -23.36 24.88
CA GLU A 48 -15.18 -22.41 24.14
C GLU A 48 -15.36 -22.55 22.63
N LEU A 49 -15.40 -23.79 22.10
CA LEU A 49 -15.69 -24.06 20.69
C LEU A 49 -17.04 -23.47 20.25
N HIS A 50 -18.08 -23.66 21.06
CA HIS A 50 -19.38 -23.05 20.79
C HIS A 50 -19.29 -21.51 20.77
N MET A 51 -18.59 -20.91 21.74
CA MET A 51 -18.40 -19.47 21.80
C MET A 51 -17.61 -18.90 20.61
N LEU A 52 -16.62 -19.64 20.11
CA LEU A 52 -15.84 -19.30 18.92
C LEU A 52 -16.69 -19.29 17.64
N VAL A 53 -17.70 -20.16 17.55
CA VAL A 53 -18.66 -20.16 16.43
C VAL A 53 -19.55 -18.93 16.48
N GLU A 54 -20.07 -18.57 17.66
CA GLU A 54 -21.07 -17.52 17.84
C GLU A 54 -20.50 -16.09 17.84
N SER A 55 -19.33 -15.90 18.44
CA SER A 55 -18.78 -14.57 18.71
C SER A 55 -17.35 -14.40 18.19
N PRO A 56 -17.13 -13.51 17.19
CA PRO A 56 -15.77 -13.13 16.79
C PRO A 56 -14.93 -12.59 17.94
N GLY A 57 -15.54 -11.87 18.90
CA GLY A 57 -14.81 -11.30 20.04
C GLY A 57 -14.18 -12.36 20.94
N PHE A 58 -14.74 -13.59 20.94
CA PHE A 58 -14.18 -14.69 21.72
C PHE A 58 -12.83 -15.18 21.16
N PHE A 59 -12.48 -14.86 19.91
CA PHE A 59 -11.12 -15.15 19.43
C PHE A 59 -10.04 -14.36 20.19
N LEU A 60 -10.41 -13.25 20.82
CA LEU A 60 -9.48 -12.40 21.58
C LEU A 60 -9.34 -12.83 23.05
N THR A 61 -10.06 -13.88 23.50
CA THR A 61 -9.92 -14.38 24.86
C THR A 61 -8.73 -15.34 24.95
N PRO A 62 -7.94 -15.29 26.04
CA PRO A 62 -6.88 -16.27 26.30
C PRO A 62 -7.44 -17.69 26.43
N SER A 63 -6.73 -18.65 25.86
CA SER A 63 -6.89 -20.08 26.11
C SER A 63 -6.18 -20.50 27.40
N ALA A 64 -6.33 -21.76 27.80
CA ALA A 64 -5.59 -22.36 28.93
C ALA A 64 -4.05 -22.31 28.74
N LEU A 65 -3.57 -22.17 27.50
CA LEU A 65 -2.15 -22.07 27.16
C LEU A 65 -1.62 -20.62 27.15
N GLY A 66 -2.43 -19.65 27.60
CA GLY A 66 -2.05 -18.24 27.73
C GLY A 66 -2.15 -17.41 26.45
N LEU A 67 -2.06 -18.04 25.27
CA LEU A 67 -2.34 -17.38 23.99
C LEU A 67 -3.84 -17.26 23.74
N THR A 68 -4.25 -16.19 23.07
CA THR A 68 -5.61 -16.02 22.55
C THR A 68 -5.92 -17.03 21.44
N PHE A 69 -7.19 -17.35 21.22
CA PHE A 69 -7.58 -18.24 20.11
C PHE A 69 -7.23 -17.66 18.72
N ALA A 70 -7.18 -16.33 18.58
CA ALA A 70 -6.69 -15.65 17.38
C ALA A 70 -5.20 -15.95 17.15
N GLU A 71 -4.37 -15.89 18.19
CA GLU A 71 -2.94 -16.20 18.10
C GLU A 71 -2.71 -17.68 17.79
N HIS A 72 -3.47 -18.59 18.42
CA HIS A 72 -3.42 -20.02 18.08
C HIS A 72 -3.77 -20.28 16.61
N LEU A 73 -4.84 -19.64 16.11
CA LEU A 73 -5.22 -19.73 14.70
C LEU A 73 -4.10 -19.23 13.78
N GLU A 74 -3.51 -18.08 14.10
CA GLU A 74 -2.43 -17.49 13.32
C GLU A 74 -1.19 -18.38 13.28
N VAL A 75 -0.78 -18.92 14.43
CA VAL A 75 0.36 -19.84 14.53
C VAL A 75 0.10 -21.10 13.72
N LYS A 76 -1.08 -21.72 13.86
CA LYS A 76 -1.43 -22.93 13.11
C LYS A 76 -1.44 -22.71 11.60
N LEU A 77 -2.05 -21.61 11.14
CA LEU A 77 -2.05 -21.26 9.71
C LEU A 77 -0.63 -21.05 9.20
N LYS A 78 0.22 -20.34 9.95
CA LYS A 78 1.62 -20.10 9.56
C LYS A 78 2.43 -21.40 9.49
N ASN A 79 2.27 -22.28 10.47
CA ASN A 79 2.95 -23.57 10.48
C ASN A 79 2.50 -24.44 9.30
N PHE A 80 1.20 -24.53 9.05
CA PHE A 80 0.68 -25.27 7.91
C PHE A 80 1.25 -24.77 6.58
N ILE A 81 1.27 -23.45 6.38
CA ILE A 81 1.81 -22.84 5.15
C ILE A 81 3.33 -22.99 5.01
N ALA A 82 4.05 -23.05 6.13
CA ALA A 82 5.48 -23.31 6.13
C ALA A 82 5.80 -24.75 5.66
N GLU A 83 4.93 -25.70 5.98
CA GLU A 83 5.06 -27.11 5.57
C GLU A 83 4.56 -27.35 4.15
N GLN A 84 3.42 -26.77 3.77
CA GLN A 84 2.80 -26.99 2.45
C GLN A 84 1.89 -25.84 2.00
N PRO A 85 1.75 -25.60 0.68
CA PRO A 85 0.82 -24.61 0.17
C PRO A 85 -0.64 -25.04 0.34
N ALA A 86 -1.54 -24.06 0.42
CA ALA A 86 -2.98 -24.29 0.55
C ALA A 86 -3.80 -23.16 -0.10
N ILE A 87 -5.12 -23.35 -0.13
CA ILE A 87 -6.07 -22.26 -0.32
C ILE A 87 -6.79 -22.02 1.00
N ILE A 88 -6.60 -20.85 1.60
CA ILE A 88 -7.22 -20.49 2.89
C ILE A 88 -8.46 -19.65 2.63
N SER A 89 -9.63 -20.14 3.04
CA SER A 89 -10.91 -19.47 2.89
C SER A 89 -11.27 -18.63 4.12
N GLY A 90 -11.25 -17.32 3.97
CA GLY A 90 -11.58 -16.37 5.04
C GLY A 90 -10.53 -16.33 6.15
N LEU A 91 -10.97 -16.50 7.40
CA LEU A 91 -10.12 -16.53 8.61
C LEU A 91 -9.24 -15.30 8.87
N GLY A 92 -9.45 -14.19 8.14
CA GLY A 92 -8.56 -13.04 8.19
C GLY A 92 -7.17 -13.32 7.59
N ALA A 93 -7.04 -14.39 6.80
CA ALA A 93 -5.75 -14.85 6.27
C ALA A 93 -5.06 -13.80 5.41
N GLN A 94 -5.80 -12.94 4.70
CA GLN A 94 -5.22 -11.84 3.93
C GLN A 94 -4.51 -10.80 4.82
N ILE A 95 -4.88 -10.70 6.09
CA ILE A 95 -4.27 -9.81 7.07
C ILE A 95 -3.10 -10.51 7.75
N ILE A 96 -3.29 -11.76 8.17
CA ILE A 96 -2.25 -12.59 8.78
C ILE A 96 -1.01 -12.71 7.86
N PHE A 97 -1.25 -12.88 6.56
CA PHE A 97 -0.21 -13.08 5.56
C PHE A 97 0.09 -11.84 4.71
N ALA A 98 -0.33 -10.64 5.14
CA ALA A 98 -0.26 -9.40 4.34
C ALA A 98 1.14 -9.04 3.81
N ARG A 99 2.21 -9.52 4.45
CA ARG A 99 3.61 -9.29 4.03
C ARG A 99 4.30 -10.56 3.51
N HIS A 100 3.57 -11.66 3.34
CA HIS A 100 4.16 -12.91 2.91
C HIS A 100 4.38 -12.89 1.39
N PRO A 101 5.63 -12.99 0.89
CA PRO A 101 5.94 -12.76 -0.53
C PRO A 101 5.33 -13.81 -1.46
N ALA A 102 5.02 -15.00 -0.94
CA ALA A 102 4.37 -16.08 -1.70
C ALA A 102 2.83 -16.06 -1.63
N ALA A 103 2.21 -15.17 -0.83
CA ALA A 103 0.76 -15.15 -0.68
C ALA A 103 0.06 -14.45 -1.84
N LEU A 104 -1.08 -14.99 -2.25
CA LEU A 104 -2.00 -14.39 -3.23
C LEU A 104 -3.34 -14.09 -2.56
N HIS A 105 -3.55 -12.81 -2.19
CA HIS A 105 -4.77 -12.35 -1.55
C HIS A 105 -5.85 -12.01 -2.59
N VAL A 106 -6.93 -12.80 -2.62
CA VAL A 106 -8.00 -12.69 -3.61
C VAL A 106 -9.31 -12.39 -2.90
N LYS A 107 -10.08 -11.43 -3.43
CA LYS A 107 -11.46 -11.19 -3.05
C LYS A 107 -12.40 -11.50 -4.21
N ILE A 108 -13.42 -12.32 -3.96
CA ILE A 108 -14.47 -12.64 -4.93
C ILE A 108 -15.76 -11.93 -4.50
N MET A 109 -16.34 -11.17 -5.42
CA MET A 109 -17.54 -10.37 -5.18
C MET A 109 -18.51 -10.41 -6.36
N ALA A 110 -19.71 -9.87 -6.14
CA ALA A 110 -20.70 -9.61 -7.17
C ALA A 110 -21.64 -8.49 -6.70
N SER A 111 -22.31 -7.86 -7.65
CA SER A 111 -23.39 -6.91 -7.37
C SER A 111 -24.46 -7.53 -6.48
N ARG A 112 -25.11 -6.67 -5.70
CA ARG A 112 -26.18 -7.07 -4.79
C ARG A 112 -27.28 -7.84 -5.53
N GLU A 113 -27.68 -7.36 -6.70
CA GLU A 113 -28.73 -7.95 -7.52
C GLU A 113 -28.39 -9.37 -7.99
N ILE A 114 -27.20 -9.55 -8.57
CA ILE A 114 -26.75 -10.87 -9.02
C ILE A 114 -26.65 -11.85 -7.86
N ARG A 115 -26.09 -11.41 -6.71
CA ARG A 115 -26.01 -12.25 -5.50
C ARG A 115 -27.40 -12.62 -5.00
N THR A 116 -28.35 -11.69 -4.98
CA THR A 116 -29.75 -11.96 -4.57
C THR A 116 -30.37 -13.03 -5.46
N ASN A 117 -30.27 -12.89 -6.78
CA ASN A 117 -30.84 -13.85 -7.73
C ASN A 117 -30.23 -15.24 -7.57
N ARG A 118 -28.91 -15.35 -7.40
CA ARG A 118 -28.22 -16.62 -7.15
C ARG A 118 -28.72 -17.27 -5.85
N ILE A 119 -28.81 -16.51 -4.75
CA ILE A 119 -29.31 -17.03 -3.48
C ILE A 119 -30.78 -17.46 -3.55
N MET A 120 -31.63 -16.71 -4.25
CA MET A 120 -33.01 -17.10 -4.50
C MET A 120 -33.08 -18.47 -5.18
N GLN A 121 -32.26 -18.68 -6.22
CA GLN A 121 -32.23 -19.94 -6.97
C GLN A 121 -31.67 -21.10 -6.13
N THR A 122 -30.50 -20.91 -5.49
CA THR A 122 -29.81 -21.98 -4.76
C THR A 122 -30.53 -22.40 -3.47
N HIS A 123 -31.23 -21.48 -2.81
CA HIS A 123 -31.89 -21.75 -1.52
C HIS A 123 -33.42 -21.72 -1.60
N SER A 124 -33.99 -21.57 -2.81
CA SER A 124 -35.44 -21.44 -3.02
C SER A 124 -36.07 -20.35 -2.16
N LEU A 125 -35.36 -19.24 -1.96
CA LEU A 125 -35.81 -18.11 -1.14
C LEU A 125 -36.56 -17.08 -1.98
N LEU A 126 -37.52 -16.41 -1.35
CA LEU A 126 -38.10 -15.19 -1.91
C LEU A 126 -37.07 -14.05 -1.86
N LYS A 127 -37.22 -13.06 -2.74
CA LYS A 127 -36.29 -11.93 -2.88
C LYS A 127 -35.96 -11.24 -1.55
N LYS A 128 -36.98 -10.93 -0.75
CA LYS A 128 -36.82 -10.24 0.55
C LYS A 128 -36.01 -11.07 1.55
N ASP A 129 -36.21 -12.38 1.58
CA ASP A 129 -35.48 -13.28 2.48
C ASP A 129 -34.03 -13.47 2.00
N ALA A 130 -33.82 -13.57 0.68
CA ALA A 130 -32.49 -13.61 0.08
C ALA A 130 -31.68 -12.33 0.36
N GLU A 131 -32.29 -11.15 0.24
CA GLU A 131 -31.66 -9.87 0.59
C GLU A 131 -31.28 -9.82 2.07
N LYS A 132 -32.21 -10.16 2.97
CA LYS A 132 -31.95 -10.21 4.41
C LYS A 132 -30.82 -11.19 4.75
N PHE A 133 -30.81 -12.37 4.12
CA PHE A 133 -29.74 -13.36 4.27
C PHE A 133 -28.38 -12.82 3.86
N LEU A 134 -28.29 -12.15 2.70
CA LEU A 134 -27.05 -11.54 2.22
C LEU A 134 -26.56 -10.42 3.15
N GLU A 135 -27.47 -9.58 3.65
CA GLU A 135 -27.14 -8.56 4.66
C GLU A 135 -26.54 -9.15 5.94
N LEU A 136 -27.17 -10.21 6.46
CA LEU A 136 -26.70 -10.87 7.67
C LEU A 136 -25.32 -11.50 7.47
N THR A 137 -25.09 -12.17 6.34
CA THR A 137 -23.80 -12.80 6.05
C THR A 137 -22.69 -11.78 5.80
N ASP A 138 -22.94 -10.74 4.99
CA ASP A 138 -21.97 -9.66 4.76
C ASP A 138 -21.64 -8.93 6.09
N ARG A 139 -22.64 -8.70 6.96
CA ARG A 139 -22.42 -8.13 8.30
C ARG A 139 -21.55 -9.03 9.17
N LYS A 140 -21.75 -10.35 9.13
CA LYS A 140 -20.91 -11.32 9.88
C LYS A 140 -19.46 -11.26 9.41
N HIS A 141 -19.21 -11.23 8.09
CA HIS A 141 -17.85 -11.12 7.54
C HIS A 141 -17.16 -9.80 7.95
N LYS A 142 -17.85 -8.67 7.81
CA LYS A 142 -17.35 -7.36 8.24
C LYS A 142 -17.04 -7.34 9.74
N ARG A 143 -17.98 -7.83 10.57
CA ARG A 143 -17.82 -7.89 12.02
C ARG A 143 -16.60 -8.71 12.42
N TYR A 144 -16.41 -9.89 11.82
CA TYR A 144 -15.26 -10.74 12.14
C TYR A 144 -13.93 -10.02 11.91
N ILE A 145 -13.75 -9.42 10.73
CA ILE A 145 -12.50 -8.72 10.39
C ILE A 145 -12.31 -7.45 11.23
N ALA A 146 -13.38 -6.67 11.44
CA ALA A 146 -13.32 -5.45 12.24
C ALA A 146 -12.97 -5.75 13.70
N THR A 147 -13.56 -6.80 14.28
CA THR A 147 -13.32 -7.19 15.68
C THR A 147 -11.90 -7.70 15.90
N LEU A 148 -11.40 -8.62 15.07
CA LEU A 148 -10.09 -9.22 15.28
C LEU A 148 -8.94 -8.30 14.86
N TYR A 149 -9.09 -7.57 13.75
CA TYR A 149 -7.96 -6.90 13.09
C TYR A 149 -8.12 -5.39 12.97
N ARG A 150 -9.26 -4.81 13.36
CA ARG A 150 -9.57 -3.37 13.21
C ARG A 150 -9.38 -2.88 11.77
N LYS A 151 -9.70 -3.73 10.80
CA LYS A 151 -9.68 -3.43 9.36
C LYS A 151 -11.10 -3.47 8.78
N ASP A 152 -11.31 -2.74 7.69
CA ASP A 152 -12.53 -2.88 6.90
C ASP A 152 -12.37 -4.02 5.90
N TRP A 153 -13.18 -5.06 6.03
CA TRP A 153 -13.23 -6.17 5.08
C TRP A 153 -13.49 -5.73 3.62
N SER A 154 -14.13 -4.56 3.46
CA SER A 154 -14.47 -3.95 2.17
C SER A 154 -13.29 -3.29 1.48
N ASP A 155 -12.22 -2.94 2.22
CA ASP A 155 -11.04 -2.25 1.70
C ASP A 155 -10.34 -3.07 0.61
N PRO A 156 -10.31 -2.61 -0.65
CA PRO A 156 -9.63 -3.32 -1.73
C PRO A 156 -8.12 -3.42 -1.50
N GLY A 157 -7.51 -2.53 -0.70
CA GLY A 157 -6.07 -2.54 -0.38
C GLY A 157 -5.62 -3.72 0.49
N LEU A 158 -6.53 -4.51 1.04
CA LEU A 158 -6.22 -5.77 1.74
C LEU A 158 -6.01 -6.96 0.79
N TYR A 159 -6.22 -6.78 -0.52
CA TYR A 159 -6.21 -7.85 -1.50
C TYR A 159 -5.30 -7.47 -2.68
N HIS A 160 -4.62 -8.46 -3.25
CA HIS A 160 -3.87 -8.27 -4.49
C HIS A 160 -4.82 -8.19 -5.70
N ILE A 161 -5.92 -8.94 -5.67
CA ILE A 161 -6.94 -8.95 -6.73
C ILE A 161 -8.33 -8.99 -6.13
N THR A 162 -9.23 -8.14 -6.63
CA THR A 162 -10.67 -8.22 -6.38
C THR A 162 -11.39 -8.52 -7.69
N ILE A 163 -12.20 -9.58 -7.73
CA ILE A 163 -12.85 -10.09 -8.93
C ILE A 163 -14.37 -9.97 -8.75
N ASN A 164 -15.01 -9.24 -9.66
CA ASN A 164 -16.46 -9.18 -9.76
C ASN A 164 -16.96 -10.27 -10.72
N THR A 165 -17.87 -11.12 -10.24
CA THR A 165 -18.45 -12.25 -10.97
C THR A 165 -19.80 -11.96 -11.62
N ASP A 166 -20.21 -10.69 -11.75
CA ASP A 166 -21.46 -10.32 -12.42
C ASP A 166 -21.53 -10.88 -13.86
N PHE A 167 -20.40 -10.85 -14.56
CA PHE A 167 -20.28 -11.28 -15.96
C PHE A 167 -19.10 -12.24 -16.20
N LEU A 168 -18.59 -12.87 -15.15
CA LEU A 168 -17.50 -13.85 -15.26
C LEU A 168 -17.96 -15.21 -14.75
N SER A 169 -17.67 -16.26 -15.52
CA SER A 169 -17.94 -17.65 -15.16
C SER A 169 -16.95 -18.17 -14.12
N ILE A 170 -17.30 -19.30 -13.50
CA ILE A 170 -16.42 -20.01 -12.56
C ILE A 170 -15.11 -20.37 -13.27
N GLU A 171 -15.19 -20.89 -14.50
CA GLU A 171 -14.05 -21.33 -15.31
C GLU A 171 -13.14 -20.17 -15.70
N GLU A 172 -13.70 -19.02 -16.09
CA GLU A 172 -12.93 -17.83 -16.45
C GLU A 172 -12.12 -17.32 -15.26
N VAL A 173 -12.78 -17.17 -14.10
CA VAL A 173 -12.11 -16.69 -12.88
C VAL A 173 -11.08 -17.70 -12.39
N THR A 174 -11.42 -19.00 -12.35
CA THR A 174 -10.46 -20.02 -11.94
C THR A 174 -9.27 -20.08 -12.90
N SER A 175 -9.47 -19.90 -14.21
CA SER A 175 -8.37 -19.87 -15.18
C SER A 175 -7.48 -18.65 -14.99
N LEU A 176 -8.05 -17.47 -14.68
CA LEU A 176 -7.28 -16.28 -14.33
C LEU A 176 -6.40 -16.53 -13.08
N LEU A 177 -6.99 -17.06 -12.00
CA LEU A 177 -6.27 -17.34 -10.75
C LEU A 177 -5.21 -18.43 -10.91
N TYR A 178 -5.50 -19.47 -11.68
CA TYR A 178 -4.55 -20.52 -12.02
C TYR A 178 -3.35 -19.94 -12.78
N ASN A 179 -3.58 -19.14 -13.83
CA ASN A 179 -2.50 -18.52 -14.60
C ASN A 179 -1.67 -17.54 -13.74
N LEU A 180 -2.30 -16.80 -12.83
CA LEU A 180 -1.58 -15.98 -11.87
C LEU A 180 -0.65 -16.82 -10.98
N ALA A 181 -1.12 -17.97 -10.51
CA ALA A 181 -0.29 -18.88 -9.71
C ALA A 181 0.93 -19.38 -10.51
N GLN A 182 0.75 -19.74 -11.79
CA GLN A 182 1.83 -20.26 -12.61
C GLN A 182 2.89 -19.19 -12.95
N ASN A 183 2.47 -17.95 -13.13
CA ASN A 183 3.35 -16.87 -13.61
C ASN A 183 3.90 -15.97 -12.49
N LYS A 184 3.42 -16.13 -11.26
CA LYS A 184 3.85 -15.25 -10.16
C LYS A 184 5.30 -15.53 -9.79
N GLN A 185 6.12 -14.50 -9.97
CA GLN A 185 7.45 -14.43 -9.38
C GLN A 185 7.31 -14.06 -7.89
N VAL A 186 8.07 -14.75 -7.03
CA VAL A 186 8.12 -14.43 -5.61
C VAL A 186 9.07 -13.23 -5.45
N THR A 187 8.52 -12.04 -5.62
CA THR A 187 9.22 -10.79 -5.33
C THR A 187 9.01 -10.42 -3.86
N SER A 188 10.12 -10.17 -3.16
CA SER A 188 10.05 -9.48 -1.88
C SER A 188 9.50 -8.07 -2.10
N PRO A 189 8.73 -7.50 -1.16
CA PRO A 189 8.41 -6.08 -1.20
C PRO A 189 9.70 -5.30 -1.39
N PRO A 190 9.74 -4.25 -2.22
CA PRO A 190 10.93 -3.42 -2.31
C PRO A 190 11.27 -2.99 -0.88
N LEU A 191 12.46 -3.37 -0.41
CA LEU A 191 12.99 -2.83 0.83
C LEU A 191 12.87 -1.32 0.67
N VAL A 192 12.06 -0.69 1.51
CA VAL A 192 12.14 0.75 1.71
C VAL A 192 13.54 0.93 2.27
N LYS A 193 14.52 1.12 1.38
CA LYS A 193 15.83 1.55 1.80
C LYS A 193 15.54 2.81 2.59
N PRO A 194 15.91 2.88 3.89
CA PRO A 194 16.03 4.18 4.52
C PRO A 194 16.81 5.04 3.53
N PHE A 195 16.43 6.31 3.38
CA PHE A 195 17.26 7.29 2.68
C PHE A 195 18.60 7.34 3.42
N ALA A 196 19.48 6.38 3.14
CA ALA A 196 20.76 6.19 3.79
C ALA A 196 21.74 7.04 3.01
N GLU A 197 22.08 8.14 3.67
CA GLU A 197 23.41 8.74 3.77
C GLU A 197 24.14 9.07 2.47
N LYS A 198 24.50 10.36 2.40
CA LYS A 198 25.41 11.03 1.45
C LYS A 198 26.35 10.05 0.73
N VAL A 199 25.85 9.47 -0.36
CA VAL A 199 26.72 8.96 -1.42
C VAL A 199 27.45 10.17 -1.94
N ASN A 200 28.79 10.11 -1.95
CA ASN A 200 29.65 11.11 -2.53
C ASN A 200 29.33 11.18 -4.04
N ARG A 201 28.28 11.93 -4.38
CA ARG A 201 27.76 12.03 -5.75
C ARG A 201 28.72 12.92 -6.51
N HIS A 202 29.32 12.38 -7.56
CA HIS A 202 29.99 13.20 -8.57
C HIS A 202 28.91 14.11 -9.17
N VAL A 203 28.86 15.37 -8.73
CA VAL A 203 27.85 16.33 -9.19
C VAL A 203 28.18 16.70 -10.63
N VAL A 204 27.23 16.47 -11.54
CA VAL A 204 27.32 16.95 -12.93
C VAL A 204 26.40 18.15 -13.04
N PHE A 205 26.99 19.35 -13.07
CA PHE A 205 26.25 20.59 -13.24
C PHE A 205 25.71 20.72 -14.66
N LYS A 206 24.52 21.28 -14.82
CA LYS A 206 23.90 21.50 -16.15
C LYS A 206 24.59 22.64 -16.87
N ASN A 207 25.07 23.64 -16.14
CA ASN A 207 25.65 24.86 -16.70
C ASN A 207 26.87 25.34 -15.89
N GLN A 208 27.77 26.06 -16.55
CA GLN A 208 28.97 26.65 -15.92
C GLN A 208 28.64 27.58 -14.73
N SER A 209 27.51 28.30 -14.77
CA SER A 209 27.10 29.17 -13.65
C SER A 209 26.76 28.42 -12.37
N GLU A 210 26.26 27.19 -12.48
CA GLU A 210 25.97 26.33 -11.32
C GLU A 210 27.28 25.81 -10.72
N GLU A 211 28.23 25.41 -11.56
CA GLU A 211 29.57 24.99 -11.10
C GLU A 211 30.32 26.14 -10.42
N GLU A 212 30.29 27.35 -10.99
CA GLU A 212 30.88 28.54 -10.38
C GLU A 212 30.23 28.85 -9.03
N PHE A 213 28.91 28.75 -8.93
CA PHE A 213 28.20 28.97 -7.66
C PHE A 213 28.55 27.93 -6.61
N ALA A 214 28.65 26.65 -6.98
CA ALA A 214 29.09 25.58 -6.09
C ALA A 214 30.50 25.83 -5.55
N LYS A 215 31.46 26.21 -6.42
CA LYS A 215 32.83 26.56 -6.00
C LYS A 215 32.86 27.71 -5.00
N ILE A 216 31.99 28.71 -5.17
CA ILE A 216 31.85 29.81 -4.21
C ILE A 216 31.33 29.27 -2.88
N LEU A 217 30.26 28.48 -2.86
CA LEU A 217 29.73 27.88 -1.63
C LEU A 217 30.80 27.05 -0.89
N ASP A 218 31.60 26.27 -1.63
CA ASP A 218 32.72 25.49 -1.10
C ASP A 218 33.80 26.39 -0.48
N MET A 219 34.18 27.48 -1.17
CA MET A 219 35.16 28.45 -0.68
C MET A 219 34.74 29.07 0.66
N TYR A 220 33.44 29.33 0.84
CA TYR A 220 32.87 29.82 2.10
C TYR A 220 32.51 28.69 3.10
N SER A 221 32.88 27.44 2.81
CA SER A 221 32.61 26.26 3.64
C SER A 221 31.12 26.11 4.01
N LEU A 222 30.23 26.42 3.07
CA LEU A 222 28.79 26.23 3.24
C LEU A 222 28.37 24.83 2.82
N ASP A 223 27.59 24.15 3.65
CA ASP A 223 26.91 22.93 3.24
C ASP A 223 25.86 23.24 2.16
N TRP A 224 25.87 22.48 1.07
CA TRP A 224 24.89 22.60 0.00
C TRP A 224 24.52 21.26 -0.62
N GLU A 225 23.34 21.22 -1.24
CA GLU A 225 22.82 20.10 -2.01
C GLU A 225 22.41 20.60 -3.41
N TYR A 226 22.88 19.95 -4.48
CA TYR A 226 22.51 20.28 -5.86
C TYR A 226 21.27 19.51 -6.30
N GLU A 227 20.30 20.21 -6.90
CA GLU A 227 18.97 19.70 -7.28
C GLU A 227 18.36 18.74 -6.23
N PRO A 228 18.23 19.18 -4.96
CA PRO A 228 17.91 18.32 -3.82
C PRO A 228 16.56 17.61 -3.96
N ARG A 229 15.61 18.25 -4.65
CA ARG A 229 14.25 17.77 -4.86
C ARG A 229 13.58 18.52 -6.01
N THR A 230 12.65 17.84 -6.66
CA THR A 230 11.69 18.43 -7.60
C THR A 230 10.32 18.64 -6.95
N PHE A 231 9.73 19.82 -7.16
CA PHE A 231 8.39 20.22 -6.73
C PHE A 231 7.42 20.19 -7.93
N PRO A 232 6.46 19.26 -7.98
CA PRO A 232 5.37 19.33 -8.95
C PRO A 232 4.49 20.57 -8.69
N ILE A 233 4.26 21.41 -9.69
CA ILE A 233 3.53 22.69 -9.52
C ILE A 233 2.33 22.87 -10.45
N LYS A 234 2.15 21.98 -11.43
CA LYS A 234 0.90 21.80 -12.18
C LYS A 234 0.72 20.34 -12.57
N TRP A 235 -0.55 19.99 -12.71
CA TRP A 235 -0.99 18.69 -13.19
C TRP A 235 -2.06 18.88 -14.26
N ASP A 236 -2.24 17.89 -15.13
CA ASP A 236 -3.41 17.82 -15.98
C ASP A 236 -4.63 17.29 -15.19
N MET A 237 -5.76 17.10 -15.88
CA MET A 237 -6.99 16.57 -15.28
C MET A 237 -6.86 15.11 -14.82
N GLU A 238 -5.86 14.38 -15.31
CA GLU A 238 -5.58 12.98 -14.96
C GLU A 238 -4.60 12.86 -13.77
N GLY A 239 -4.05 13.99 -13.30
CA GLY A 239 -3.10 14.03 -12.21
C GLY A 239 -1.64 13.81 -12.63
N ASN A 240 -1.34 13.78 -13.94
CA ASN A 240 0.04 13.71 -14.42
C ASN A 240 0.73 15.06 -14.25
N ILE A 241 2.00 15.06 -13.83
CA ILE A 241 2.77 16.29 -13.63
C ILE A 241 3.07 16.94 -14.99
N THR A 242 2.43 18.08 -15.27
CA THR A 242 2.66 18.85 -16.51
C THR A 242 3.71 19.94 -16.33
N MET A 243 3.96 20.36 -15.09
CA MET A 243 5.00 21.32 -14.79
C MET A 243 5.57 21.04 -13.40
N ALA A 244 6.90 21.04 -13.33
CA ALA A 244 7.64 20.94 -12.08
C ALA A 244 8.68 22.07 -11.97
N PHE A 245 9.16 22.24 -10.75
CA PHE A 245 10.22 23.17 -10.40
C PHE A 245 11.27 22.44 -9.56
N SER A 246 12.49 22.38 -10.07
CA SER A 246 13.65 21.83 -9.35
C SER A 246 14.56 23.00 -9.03
N PRO A 247 14.66 23.44 -7.77
CA PRO A 247 15.62 24.45 -7.38
C PRO A 247 17.05 23.95 -7.63
N ASP A 248 17.91 24.82 -8.15
CA ASP A 248 19.29 24.48 -8.49
C ASP A 248 20.10 24.02 -7.25
N PHE A 249 19.94 24.69 -6.11
CA PHE A 249 20.63 24.35 -4.86
C PHE A 249 19.72 24.42 -3.63
N TYR A 250 20.14 23.78 -2.54
CA TYR A 250 19.61 23.99 -1.20
C TYR A 250 20.75 24.14 -0.20
N LEU A 251 20.58 25.12 0.70
CA LEU A 251 21.52 25.40 1.78
C LEU A 251 20.89 24.95 3.09
N PRO A 252 21.25 23.76 3.64
CA PRO A 252 20.58 23.18 4.80
C PRO A 252 20.63 24.08 6.03
N ARG A 253 21.78 24.70 6.28
CA ARG A 253 21.99 25.63 7.42
C ARG A 253 20.98 26.78 7.43
N PHE A 254 20.56 27.26 6.26
CA PHE A 254 19.63 28.39 6.14
C PHE A 254 18.22 27.96 5.76
N ASN A 255 17.95 26.66 5.65
CA ASN A 255 16.70 26.09 5.17
C ASN A 255 16.16 26.86 3.96
N THR A 256 17.00 27.09 2.95
CA THR A 256 16.68 27.94 1.79
C THR A 256 17.12 27.30 0.49
N TYR A 257 16.20 27.22 -0.46
CA TYR A 257 16.46 26.84 -1.84
C TYR A 257 16.96 28.03 -2.66
N ILE A 258 17.95 27.79 -3.51
CA ILE A 258 18.50 28.78 -4.43
C ILE A 258 18.17 28.35 -5.86
N GLU A 259 17.63 29.30 -6.62
CA GLU A 259 17.43 29.18 -8.05
C GLU A 259 18.30 30.23 -8.75
N LEU A 260 19.29 29.80 -9.50
CA LEU A 260 20.16 30.69 -10.26
C LEU A 260 19.43 31.22 -11.48
N THR A 261 19.61 32.49 -11.82
CA THR A 261 19.04 33.09 -13.04
C THR A 261 20.04 33.98 -13.75
N THR A 262 19.85 34.14 -15.05
CA THR A 262 20.57 35.11 -15.88
C THR A 262 19.76 36.41 -16.01
N MET A 263 20.37 37.46 -16.57
CA MET A 263 19.74 38.78 -16.79
C MET A 263 18.69 38.79 -17.92
N ASN A 264 18.43 37.65 -18.58
CA ASN A 264 17.44 37.58 -19.64
C ASN A 264 16.01 37.64 -19.06
N GLN A 265 15.31 38.74 -19.34
CA GLN A 265 14.00 39.06 -18.77
C GLN A 265 12.91 37.99 -19.01
N LYS A 266 12.96 37.27 -20.14
CA LYS A 266 11.97 36.23 -20.47
C LYS A 266 12.08 35.05 -19.50
N TYR A 267 13.30 34.55 -19.29
CA TYR A 267 13.57 33.43 -18.38
C TYR A 267 13.30 33.80 -16.91
N VAL A 268 13.61 35.04 -16.52
CA VAL A 268 13.31 35.55 -15.17
C VAL A 268 11.80 35.55 -14.89
N SER A 269 10.98 35.98 -15.84
CA SER A 269 9.52 36.01 -15.70
C SER A 269 8.94 34.60 -15.54
N GLU A 270 9.42 33.64 -16.32
CA GLU A 270 9.01 32.23 -16.22
C GLU A 270 9.42 31.61 -14.88
N LYS A 271 10.66 31.81 -14.41
CA LYS A 271 11.12 31.32 -13.10
C LYS A 271 10.31 31.92 -11.96
N LYS A 272 10.04 33.23 -11.98
CA LYS A 272 9.19 33.90 -10.98
C LYS A 272 7.76 33.33 -10.95
N LYS A 273 7.16 33.05 -12.11
CA LYS A 273 5.84 32.40 -12.20
C LYS A 273 5.85 31.02 -11.55
N LYS A 274 6.87 30.20 -11.83
CA LYS A 274 7.02 28.87 -11.22
C LYS A 274 7.21 28.96 -9.70
N VAL A 275 8.07 29.86 -9.23
CA VAL A 275 8.29 30.09 -7.79
C VAL A 275 7.03 30.57 -7.08
N HIS A 276 6.23 31.43 -7.71
CA HIS A 276 4.96 31.87 -7.15
C HIS A 276 3.98 30.70 -6.99
N LEU A 277 3.86 29.85 -8.01
CA LEU A 277 3.05 28.63 -7.95
C LEU A 277 3.57 27.66 -6.88
N LEU A 278 4.89 27.49 -6.79
CA LEU A 278 5.52 26.68 -5.75
C LEU A 278 5.15 27.19 -4.36
N LYS A 279 5.30 28.49 -4.07
CA LYS A 279 4.97 29.04 -2.75
C LYS A 279 3.49 28.89 -2.41
N LYS A 280 2.61 28.95 -3.41
CA LYS A 280 1.17 28.73 -3.25
C LYS A 280 0.85 27.28 -2.88
N LEU A 281 1.54 26.31 -3.50
CA LEU A 281 1.30 24.87 -3.29
C LEU A 281 2.08 24.28 -2.11
N TYR A 282 3.22 24.87 -1.78
CA TYR A 282 4.14 24.44 -0.73
C TYR A 282 4.46 25.61 0.22
N PRO A 283 3.48 26.02 1.05
CA PRO A 283 3.66 27.13 1.98
C PRO A 283 4.80 26.84 2.95
N GLY A 284 5.61 27.86 3.26
CA GLY A 284 6.80 27.72 4.11
C GLY A 284 8.09 27.31 3.36
N THR A 285 8.03 27.06 2.05
CA THR A 285 9.23 26.83 1.24
C THR A 285 10.00 28.14 1.02
N ASN A 286 11.17 28.26 1.64
CA ASN A 286 12.05 29.41 1.44
C ASN A 286 12.83 29.22 0.15
N ILE A 287 12.58 30.08 -0.83
CA ILE A 287 13.28 30.05 -2.11
C ILE A 287 13.67 31.46 -2.55
N ASN A 288 14.94 31.60 -2.94
CA ASN A 288 15.54 32.83 -3.43
C ASN A 288 16.02 32.62 -4.87
N ILE A 289 15.59 33.52 -5.76
CA ILE A 289 16.11 33.61 -7.12
C ILE A 289 17.33 34.52 -7.09
N VAL A 290 18.47 34.06 -7.58
CA VAL A 290 19.78 34.73 -7.45
C VAL A 290 20.38 34.97 -8.83
N PHE A 291 20.77 36.21 -9.12
CA PHE A 291 21.43 36.55 -10.36
C PHE A 291 22.92 36.22 -10.29
N LYS A 292 23.50 35.84 -11.45
CA LYS A 292 24.94 35.54 -11.55
C LYS A 292 25.84 36.62 -10.96
N ASN A 293 25.48 37.89 -11.13
CA ASN A 293 26.31 39.02 -10.68
C ASN A 293 26.14 39.36 -9.19
N ASP A 294 25.12 38.80 -8.52
CA ASP A 294 24.72 39.18 -7.16
C ASP A 294 25.11 38.10 -6.13
N PHE A 295 25.98 37.17 -6.51
CA PHE A 295 26.40 36.05 -5.64
C PHE A 295 27.00 36.51 -4.31
N TYR A 296 27.87 37.52 -4.34
CA TYR A 296 28.52 38.04 -3.14
C TYR A 296 27.53 38.77 -2.22
N THR A 297 26.58 39.52 -2.78
CA THR A 297 25.52 40.18 -2.00
C THR A 297 24.59 39.17 -1.32
N LEU A 298 24.35 38.01 -1.94
CA LEU A 298 23.62 36.93 -1.29
C LEU A 298 24.35 36.40 -0.05
N LEU A 299 25.67 36.20 -0.15
CA LEU A 299 26.50 35.73 0.98
C LEU A 299 26.56 36.75 2.12
N GLU A 300 26.61 38.05 1.79
CA GLU A 300 26.49 39.13 2.78
C GLU A 300 25.17 39.06 3.54
N ARG A 301 24.06 38.81 2.84
CA ARG A 301 22.73 38.66 3.46
C ARG A 301 22.64 37.45 4.39
N PHE A 302 23.44 36.41 4.15
CA PHE A 302 23.55 35.25 5.04
C PHE A 302 24.55 35.44 6.19
N GLY A 303 25.13 36.65 6.34
CA GLY A 303 26.00 37.01 7.45
C GLY A 303 27.43 36.47 7.34
N LEU A 304 27.92 36.19 6.13
CA LEU A 304 29.22 35.55 5.90
C LEU A 304 30.38 36.52 5.66
N ARG A 305 30.24 37.77 6.11
CA ARG A 305 31.37 38.70 6.25
C ARG A 305 31.83 38.71 7.70
N GLU A 306 32.94 38.07 7.99
CA GLU A 306 33.88 38.59 8.99
C GLU A 306 35.28 38.65 8.38
N GLY A 307 35.85 39.87 8.39
CA GLY A 307 37.29 40.14 8.41
C GLY A 307 38.15 39.61 7.26
N PHE A 308 38.33 40.43 6.21
CA PHE A 308 39.63 40.58 5.55
C PHE A 308 39.77 42.05 5.11
N GLU A 309 40.48 42.85 5.91
CA GLU A 309 41.24 43.98 5.38
C GLU A 309 42.48 43.41 4.68
N ILE A 310 42.65 43.83 3.42
CA ILE A 310 43.82 43.85 2.52
C ILE A 310 45.00 42.92 2.88
#